data_AF-A0A944YXJ2-F1
#
_entry.id   AF-A0A944YXJ2-F1
#
_cell.length_a   1.000
_cell.length_b   1.000
_cell.length_c   1.000
_cell.angle_alpha   90.00
_cell.angle_beta   90.00
_cell.angle_gamma   90.00
#
_symmetry.space_group_name_H-M   'P 1'
#
loop_
_entity.id
_entity.type
_entity.pdbx_description
1 polymer ?
#
loop_
_entity_poly.entity_id
_entity_poly.type
_entity_poly.pdbx_seq_one_letter_code
_entity_poly.pdbx_strand_id
1 'polypeptide(L)'
;MSAYKRMRVLFCDHLNLPRGKYLPASVAESGKARFCISLFGLTHDRELSPVSGSMMLEGLPDLEAVFDPNDARPSWEDDTGILLADLERHGTTLPTCGRSLLKRTIAQFKEKDLDTQIGIELEAFIFQRGDDGQWVPYDTPGAFVYGSGQSVDPAGLIDDIWRQAELCNLPIESLNSEYD
;
A
#
# COMPACT_ATOMS: atom_id res chain seq x y z
N MET A 1 -15.19 4.09 20.23
CA MET A 1 -15.05 5.29 19.37
C MET A 1 -13.71 5.17 18.67
N SER A 2 -13.67 5.23 17.34
CA SER A 2 -12.45 5.09 16.54
C SER A 2 -11.35 6.03 17.07
N ALA A 3 -10.15 5.49 17.29
CA ALA A 3 -8.97 6.29 17.65
C ALA A 3 -8.57 7.30 16.54
N TYR A 4 -9.13 7.15 15.34
CA TYR A 4 -8.82 7.92 14.15
C TYR A 4 -10.00 8.81 13.73
N LYS A 5 -9.73 10.03 13.24
CA LYS A 5 -10.74 10.96 12.72
C LYS A 5 -11.24 10.55 11.33
N ARG A 6 -10.38 9.92 10.52
CA ARG A 6 -10.72 9.43 9.19
C ARG A 6 -10.11 8.05 8.95
N MET A 7 -10.79 7.26 8.13
CA MET A 7 -10.34 5.94 7.69
C MET A 7 -9.93 5.99 6.23
N ARG A 8 -8.70 5.61 5.92
CA ARG A 8 -8.20 5.41 4.56
C ARG A 8 -8.40 3.96 4.18
N VAL A 9 -9.43 3.68 3.38
CA VAL A 9 -9.66 2.35 2.80
C VAL A 9 -8.70 2.18 1.64
N LEU A 10 -7.90 1.10 1.66
CA LEU A 10 -6.87 0.80 0.67
C LEU A 10 -7.01 -0.62 0.11
N PHE A 11 -6.70 -0.76 -1.17
CA PHE A 11 -6.43 -2.04 -1.84
C PHE A 11 -5.40 -1.82 -2.95
N CYS A 12 -4.76 -2.88 -3.42
CA CYS A 12 -3.87 -2.82 -4.58
C CYS A 12 -4.63 -3.29 -5.82
N ASP A 13 -4.48 -2.56 -6.93
CA ASP A 13 -4.95 -3.02 -8.24
C ASP A 13 -3.97 -4.01 -8.89
N HIS A 14 -4.27 -4.41 -10.13
CA HIS A 14 -3.47 -5.35 -10.91
C HIS A 14 -2.09 -4.82 -11.33
N LEU A 15 -1.82 -3.52 -11.16
CA LEU A 15 -0.51 -2.89 -11.39
C LEU A 15 0.26 -2.71 -10.08
N ASN A 16 -0.22 -3.29 -8.97
CA ASN A 16 0.29 -3.09 -7.62
C ASN A 16 0.22 -1.64 -7.14
N LEU A 17 -0.63 -0.80 -7.76
CA LEU A 17 -0.80 0.58 -7.32
C LEU A 17 -1.80 0.62 -6.16
N PRO A 18 -1.49 1.34 -5.05
CA PRO A 18 -2.42 1.51 -3.96
C PRO A 18 -3.56 2.43 -4.40
N ARG A 19 -4.79 1.91 -4.35
CA ARG A 19 -6.04 2.63 -4.61
C ARG A 19 -6.80 2.81 -3.31
N GLY A 20 -7.51 3.92 -3.16
CA GLY A 20 -8.25 4.13 -1.92
C GLY A 20 -9.14 5.36 -1.87
N LYS A 21 -9.80 5.49 -0.73
CA LYS A 21 -10.72 6.59 -0.40
C LYS A 21 -10.63 6.89 1.09
N TYR A 22 -10.70 8.16 1.46
CA TYR A 22 -10.90 8.55 2.86
C TYR A 22 -12.39 8.56 3.19
N LEU A 23 -12.75 7.93 4.30
CA LEU A 23 -14.09 7.88 4.84
C LEU A 23 -14.10 8.51 6.24
N PRO A 24 -15.14 9.27 6.61
CA PRO A 24 -15.43 9.53 8.01
C PRO A 24 -15.64 8.21 8.76
N ALA A 25 -15.30 8.15 10.05
CA ALA A 25 -15.46 6.94 10.86
C ALA A 25 -16.88 6.36 10.81
N SER A 26 -17.90 7.22 10.87
CA SER A 26 -19.32 6.81 10.78
C SER A 26 -19.71 6.15 9.47
N VAL A 27 -19.03 6.48 8.36
CA VAL A 27 -19.27 5.85 7.05
C VAL A 27 -18.51 4.53 6.97
N ALA A 28 -17.29 4.49 7.51
CA ALA A 28 -16.47 3.29 7.54
C ALA A 28 -17.11 2.16 8.37
N GLU A 29 -17.95 2.48 9.37
CA GLU A 29 -18.72 1.49 10.16
C GLU A 29 -19.58 0.54 9.29
N SER A 30 -19.92 0.93 8.06
CA SER A 30 -20.62 0.06 7.11
C SER A 30 -19.78 -1.13 6.62
N GLY A 31 -18.45 -1.10 6.80
CA GLY A 31 -17.53 -2.12 6.32
C GLY A 31 -17.38 -2.17 4.79
N LYS A 32 -17.91 -1.18 4.07
CA LYS A 32 -17.92 -1.16 2.60
C LYS A 32 -17.64 0.22 2.03
N ALA A 33 -16.94 0.26 0.90
CA ALA A 33 -16.75 1.44 0.08
C ALA A 33 -16.89 1.08 -1.40
N ARG A 34 -17.48 1.95 -2.21
CA ARG A 34 -17.61 1.71 -3.65
C ARG A 34 -16.52 2.41 -4.46
N PHE A 35 -16.07 1.72 -5.50
CA PHE A 35 -15.09 2.18 -6.49
C PHE A 35 -15.57 1.74 -7.88
N CYS A 36 -15.24 2.51 -8.92
CA CYS A 36 -15.58 2.11 -10.29
C CYS A 36 -14.69 0.95 -10.76
N ILE A 37 -15.28 -0.13 -11.29
CA ILE A 37 -14.51 -1.30 -11.77
C ILE A 37 -13.58 -0.96 -12.93
N SER A 38 -13.87 0.10 -13.68
CA SER A 38 -13.04 0.54 -14.81
C SER A 38 -11.66 1.05 -14.41
N LEU A 39 -11.37 1.18 -13.11
CA LEU A 39 -9.99 1.32 -12.65
C LEU A 39 -9.09 0.18 -13.14
N PHE A 40 -9.63 -1.02 -13.37
CA PHE A 40 -8.88 -2.16 -13.91
C PHE A 40 -8.58 -2.04 -15.41
N GLY A 41 -9.06 -0.99 -16.08
CA GLY A 41 -8.62 -0.61 -17.43
C GLY A 41 -7.55 0.48 -17.46
N LEU A 42 -7.09 0.95 -16.30
CA LEU A 42 -6.04 1.99 -16.22
C LEU A 42 -4.64 1.40 -16.42
N THR A 43 -3.80 2.11 -17.16
CA THR A 43 -2.37 1.82 -17.34
C THR A 43 -1.48 2.73 -16.47
N HIS A 44 -0.17 2.48 -16.44
CA HIS A 44 0.81 3.36 -15.80
C HIS A 44 0.81 4.78 -16.39
N ASP A 45 0.49 4.91 -17.68
CA ASP A 45 0.35 6.19 -18.39
C ASP A 45 -0.96 6.93 -18.06
N ARG A 46 -1.78 6.36 -17.17
CA ARG A 46 -3.07 6.89 -16.71
C ARG A 46 -4.13 6.93 -17.81
N GLU A 47 -3.92 6.17 -18.88
CA GLU A 47 -4.92 5.98 -19.92
C GLU A 47 -5.93 4.91 -19.50
N LEU A 48 -7.20 5.12 -19.85
CA LEU A 48 -8.28 4.17 -19.61
C LEU A 48 -8.61 3.44 -20.91
N SER A 49 -8.35 2.13 -20.94
CA SER A 49 -8.58 1.28 -22.11
C SER A 49 -9.78 0.34 -21.93
N PRO A 50 -10.54 0.04 -22.99
CA PRO A 50 -11.73 -0.83 -22.93
C PRO A 50 -11.34 -2.31 -22.93
N VAL A 51 -10.51 -2.72 -21.98
CA VAL A 51 -10.06 -4.11 -21.83
C VAL A 51 -11.15 -4.98 -21.18
N SER A 52 -11.09 -6.28 -21.43
CA SER A 52 -12.03 -7.25 -20.84
C SER A 52 -12.05 -7.14 -19.30
N GLY A 53 -13.24 -7.13 -18.71
CA GLY A 53 -13.43 -7.00 -17.26
C GLY A 53 -13.33 -5.58 -16.71
N SER A 54 -12.85 -4.59 -17.49
CA SER A 54 -12.85 -3.18 -17.07
C SER A 54 -14.24 -2.54 -17.13
N MET A 55 -15.15 -3.07 -17.95
CA MET A 55 -16.50 -2.53 -18.12
C MET A 55 -16.52 -1.05 -18.53
N MET A 56 -15.44 -0.56 -19.18
CA MET A 56 -15.30 0.83 -19.59
C MET A 56 -16.47 1.28 -20.48
N LEU A 57 -16.87 0.42 -21.42
CA LEU A 57 -17.95 0.68 -22.37
C LEU A 57 -19.31 0.15 -21.88
N GLU A 58 -19.37 -0.37 -20.65
CA GLU A 58 -20.55 -1.01 -20.05
C GLU A 58 -21.17 -0.14 -18.94
N GLY A 59 -20.94 1.18 -18.98
CA GLY A 59 -21.54 2.13 -18.05
C GLY A 59 -20.77 2.33 -16.74
N LEU A 60 -19.51 1.89 -16.66
CA LEU A 60 -18.60 2.17 -15.54
C LEU A 60 -19.16 1.75 -14.16
N PRO A 61 -19.69 0.52 -14.01
CA PRO A 61 -20.35 0.13 -12.78
C PRO A 61 -19.36 0.04 -11.61
N ASP A 62 -19.89 0.21 -10.39
CA ASP A 62 -19.08 0.07 -9.19
C ASP A 62 -18.81 -1.40 -8.83
N LEU A 63 -17.68 -1.59 -8.14
CA LEU A 63 -17.36 -2.72 -7.28
C LEU A 63 -17.44 -2.29 -5.80
N GLU A 64 -17.45 -3.26 -4.89
CA GLU A 64 -17.40 -3.04 -3.45
C GLU A 64 -16.02 -3.41 -2.91
N ALA A 65 -15.36 -2.47 -2.25
CA ALA A 65 -14.23 -2.73 -1.37
C ALA A 65 -14.79 -3.05 0.03
N VAL A 66 -14.60 -4.28 0.48
CA VAL A 66 -15.13 -4.82 1.74
C VAL A 66 -13.99 -4.95 2.75
N PHE A 67 -14.19 -4.44 3.96
CA PHE A 67 -13.18 -4.38 5.01
C PHE A 67 -13.81 -4.53 6.40
N ASP A 68 -13.04 -4.97 7.38
CA ASP A 68 -13.47 -4.98 8.79
C ASP A 68 -13.21 -3.60 9.41
N PRO A 69 -14.25 -2.83 9.79
CA PRO A 69 -14.07 -1.51 10.40
C PRO A 69 -13.28 -1.51 11.71
N ASN A 70 -13.13 -2.68 12.35
CA ASN A 70 -12.36 -2.84 13.59
C ASN A 70 -10.89 -3.23 13.35
N ASP A 71 -10.49 -3.63 12.13
CA ASP A 71 -9.10 -3.96 11.75
C ASP A 71 -8.34 -2.73 11.24
N ALA A 72 -8.59 -1.56 11.84
CA ALA A 72 -7.92 -0.32 11.48
C ALA A 72 -6.48 -0.31 12.00
N ARG A 73 -5.51 -0.14 11.09
CA ARG A 73 -4.08 -0.03 11.41
C ARG A 73 -3.64 1.43 11.48
N PRO A 74 -2.63 1.79 12.29
CA PRO A 74 -2.07 3.14 12.28
C PRO A 74 -1.53 3.52 10.90
N SER A 75 -1.62 4.80 10.56
CA SER A 75 -1.09 5.38 9.33
C SER A 75 0.12 6.26 9.64
N TRP A 76 0.91 6.55 8.60
CA TRP A 76 1.90 7.63 8.64
C TRP A 76 1.26 9.02 8.54
N GLU A 77 -0.02 9.09 8.19
CA GLU A 77 -0.79 10.33 8.22
C GLU A 77 -1.45 10.51 9.59
N ASP A 78 -1.34 11.71 10.15
CA ASP A 78 -1.98 12.07 11.40
C ASP A 78 -3.49 11.77 11.40
N ASP A 79 -4.01 11.39 12.57
CA ASP A 79 -5.43 11.12 12.83
C ASP A 79 -6.10 10.12 11.84
N THR A 80 -5.31 9.27 11.17
CA THR A 80 -5.77 8.41 10.07
C THR A 80 -5.55 6.94 10.38
N GLY A 81 -6.62 6.14 10.25
CA GLY A 81 -6.54 4.68 10.29
C GLY A 81 -6.56 4.08 8.88
N ILE A 82 -5.79 3.03 8.63
CA ILE A 82 -5.76 2.29 7.37
C ILE A 82 -6.64 1.05 7.49
N LEU A 83 -7.53 0.85 6.52
CA LEU A 83 -8.36 -0.34 6.38
C LEU A 83 -8.04 -1.04 5.07
N LEU A 84 -7.53 -2.27 5.12
CA LEU A 84 -7.24 -3.04 3.90
C LEU A 84 -8.49 -3.78 3.45
N ALA A 85 -8.87 -3.57 2.19
CA ALA A 85 -10.09 -4.13 1.63
C ALA A 85 -9.84 -5.30 0.67
N ASP A 86 -10.76 -6.26 0.71
CA ASP A 86 -10.99 -7.22 -0.35
C ASP A 86 -11.98 -6.62 -1.36
N LEU A 87 -11.94 -7.05 -2.62
CA LEU A 87 -12.86 -6.53 -3.64
C LEU A 87 -13.92 -7.57 -4.00
N GLU A 88 -15.17 -7.12 -4.09
CA GLU A 88 -16.33 -7.90 -4.44
C GLU A 88 -17.19 -7.20 -5.48
N ARG A 89 -17.97 -7.98 -6.23
CA ARG A 89 -19.04 -7.49 -7.09
C ARG A 89 -20.21 -8.45 -7.01
N HIS A 90 -21.40 -7.91 -6.75
CA HIS A 90 -22.62 -8.71 -6.56
C HIS A 90 -22.46 -9.82 -5.50
N GLY A 91 -21.78 -9.50 -4.38
CA GLY A 91 -21.54 -10.43 -3.28
C GLY A 91 -20.57 -11.58 -3.59
N THR A 92 -19.85 -11.51 -4.72
CA THR A 92 -18.83 -12.47 -5.10
C THR A 92 -17.47 -11.79 -5.14
N THR A 93 -16.43 -12.45 -4.63
CA THR A 93 -15.06 -11.94 -4.72
C THR A 93 -14.65 -11.66 -6.17
N LEU A 94 -14.08 -10.48 -6.39
CA LEU A 94 -13.56 -10.09 -7.70
C LEU A 94 -12.31 -10.93 -8.01
N PRO A 95 -12.26 -11.62 -9.17
CA PRO A 95 -11.12 -12.47 -9.53
C PRO A 95 -9.78 -11.74 -9.58
N THR A 96 -9.77 -10.45 -9.94
CA THR A 96 -8.59 -9.58 -10.01
C THR A 96 -8.18 -9.00 -8.66
N CYS A 97 -8.87 -9.33 -7.56
CA CYS A 97 -8.45 -8.92 -6.23
C CYS A 97 -7.24 -9.72 -5.75
N GLY A 98 -6.06 -9.10 -5.80
CA GLY A 98 -4.81 -9.74 -5.34
C GLY A 98 -4.84 -10.15 -3.86
N ARG A 99 -5.47 -9.34 -3.01
CA ARG A 99 -5.57 -9.62 -1.56
C ARG A 99 -6.42 -10.87 -1.27
N SER A 100 -7.55 -11.03 -1.94
CA SER A 100 -8.38 -12.23 -1.80
C SER A 100 -7.74 -13.46 -2.42
N LEU A 101 -6.97 -13.30 -3.51
CA LEU A 101 -6.15 -14.37 -4.07
C LEU A 101 -5.11 -14.85 -3.04
N LEU A 102 -4.36 -13.93 -2.43
CA LEU A 102 -3.38 -14.25 -1.39
C LEU A 102 -4.02 -15.01 -0.22
N LYS A 103 -5.15 -14.53 0.32
CA LYS A 103 -5.89 -15.21 1.39
C LYS A 103 -6.27 -16.66 1.02
N ARG A 104 -6.78 -16.90 -0.20
CA ARG A 104 -7.12 -18.25 -0.67
C ARG A 104 -5.87 -19.12 -0.80
N THR A 105 -4.79 -18.58 -1.34
CA THR A 105 -3.51 -19.31 -1.46
C THR A 105 -2.99 -19.73 -0.09
N ILE A 106 -2.99 -18.84 0.91
CA ILE A 106 -2.60 -19.17 2.30
C ILE A 106 -3.47 -20.31 2.85
N ALA A 107 -4.79 -20.28 2.64
CA ALA A 107 -5.68 -21.36 3.07
C ALA A 107 -5.35 -22.71 2.40
N GLN A 108 -5.00 -22.71 1.11
CA GLN A 108 -4.59 -23.91 0.37
C GLN A 108 -3.26 -24.49 0.87
N PHE A 109 -2.33 -23.65 1.33
CA PHE A 109 -1.13 -24.13 2.03
C PHE A 109 -1.51 -24.79 3.35
N LYS A 110 -2.44 -24.20 4.11
CA LYS A 110 -2.89 -24.77 5.38
C LYS A 110 -3.60 -26.12 5.24
N GLU A 111 -4.35 -26.34 4.16
CA GLU A 111 -4.94 -27.65 3.82
C GLU A 111 -3.89 -28.76 3.64
N LYS A 112 -2.62 -28.37 3.40
CA LYS A 112 -1.47 -29.27 3.29
C LYS A 112 -0.63 -29.32 4.58
N ASP A 113 -1.14 -28.78 5.67
CA ASP A 113 -0.43 -28.62 6.95
C ASP A 113 0.85 -27.77 6.84
N LEU A 114 0.83 -26.77 5.94
CA LEU A 114 1.93 -25.82 5.77
C LEU A 114 1.50 -24.44 6.28
N ASP A 115 2.30 -23.89 7.19
CA ASP A 115 2.21 -22.48 7.58
C ASP A 115 3.07 -21.62 6.65
N THR A 116 2.56 -20.46 6.25
CA THR A 116 3.23 -19.58 5.29
C THR A 116 3.77 -18.34 6.00
N GLN A 117 5.00 -17.96 5.68
CA GLN A 117 5.66 -16.76 6.17
C GLN A 117 6.35 -16.06 4.99
N ILE A 118 6.43 -14.74 5.07
CA ILE A 118 7.16 -13.92 4.10
C ILE A 118 8.03 -12.92 4.85
N GLY A 119 9.26 -12.73 4.35
CA GLY A 119 10.09 -11.56 4.62
C GLY A 119 10.16 -10.74 3.34
N ILE A 120 10.20 -9.41 3.47
CA ILE A 120 10.30 -8.50 2.32
C ILE A 120 11.48 -7.58 2.57
N GLU A 121 12.41 -7.58 1.63
CA GLU A 121 13.50 -6.62 1.56
C GLU A 121 13.15 -5.60 0.48
N LEU A 122 13.02 -4.33 0.89
CA LEU A 122 12.67 -3.23 0.00
C LEU A 122 13.89 -2.32 -0.18
N GLU A 123 14.37 -2.25 -1.41
CA GLU A 123 15.44 -1.33 -1.80
C GLU A 123 14.85 -0.14 -2.55
N ALA A 124 15.40 1.05 -2.30
CA ALA A 124 15.00 2.27 -2.98
C ALA A 124 16.18 3.24 -3.09
N PHE A 125 16.24 3.96 -4.21
CA PHE A 125 17.14 5.08 -4.39
C PHE A 125 16.55 6.34 -3.76
N ILE A 126 17.35 7.06 -2.99
CA ILE A 126 16.96 8.33 -2.38
C ILE A 126 17.41 9.48 -3.28
N PHE A 127 16.51 10.45 -3.47
CA PHE A 127 16.76 11.66 -4.23
C PHE A 127 16.50 12.88 -3.36
N GLN A 128 17.27 13.95 -3.57
CA GLN A 128 17.09 15.24 -2.93
C GLN A 128 16.87 16.35 -3.96
N ARG A 129 16.43 17.52 -3.48
CA ARG A 129 16.39 18.73 -4.31
C ARG A 129 17.80 19.31 -4.42
N GLY A 130 18.26 19.53 -5.64
CA GLY A 130 19.48 20.29 -5.94
C GLY A 130 19.25 21.81 -5.88
N ASP A 131 20.32 22.57 -6.07
CA ASP A 131 20.32 24.05 -6.00
C ASP A 131 19.40 24.71 -7.04
N ASP A 132 19.22 24.06 -8.19
CA ASP A 132 18.33 24.48 -9.27
C ASP A 132 16.89 23.94 -9.11
N GLY A 133 16.62 23.25 -8.00
CA GLY A 133 15.35 22.61 -7.67
C GLY A 133 15.10 21.28 -8.40
N GLN A 134 16.02 20.77 -9.22
CA GLN A 134 15.89 19.46 -9.83
C GLN A 134 16.04 18.34 -8.80
N TRP A 135 15.50 17.16 -9.11
CA TRP A 135 15.76 15.95 -8.32
C TRP A 135 17.11 15.38 -8.73
N VAL A 136 18.01 15.23 -7.76
CA VAL A 136 19.34 14.63 -7.93
C VAL A 136 19.51 13.48 -6.94
N PRO A 137 20.40 12.51 -7.19
CA PRO A 137 20.73 11.49 -6.20
C PRO A 137 21.10 12.13 -4.86
N TYR A 138 20.76 11.44 -3.77
CA TYR A 138 21.08 11.90 -2.42
C TYR A 138 22.60 12.09 -2.25
N ASP A 139 23.02 13.25 -1.74
CA ASP A 139 24.42 13.64 -1.67
C ASP A 139 25.10 12.98 -0.47
N THR A 140 25.59 11.76 -0.71
CA THR A 140 26.27 10.95 0.30
C THR A 140 27.63 10.50 -0.24
N PRO A 141 28.60 11.43 -0.42
CA PRO A 141 29.86 11.13 -1.09
C PRO A 141 30.77 10.18 -0.29
N GLY A 142 30.50 10.03 1.01
CA GLY A 142 31.17 9.08 1.90
C GLY A 142 30.41 7.77 2.06
N ALA A 143 29.33 7.54 1.31
CA ALA A 143 28.57 6.30 1.40
C ALA A 143 29.33 5.11 0.80
N PHE A 144 29.06 3.95 1.39
CA PHE A 144 29.50 2.65 0.91
C PHE A 144 28.47 1.62 1.36
N VAL A 145 28.49 0.45 0.73
CA VAL A 145 27.59 -0.67 1.09
C VAL A 145 27.76 -1.04 2.57
N TYR A 146 26.65 -1.21 3.28
CA TYR A 146 26.63 -1.46 4.73
C TYR A 146 27.32 -0.38 5.58
N GLY A 147 27.38 0.86 5.10
CA GLY A 147 27.73 2.03 5.91
C GLY A 147 26.63 2.37 6.91
N SER A 148 26.95 3.19 7.92
CA SER A 148 25.99 3.56 8.97
C SER A 148 26.20 5.00 9.47
N GLY A 149 25.12 5.58 10.00
CA GLY A 149 25.12 6.94 10.53
C GLY A 149 25.28 8.01 9.43
N GLN A 150 25.86 9.14 9.82
CA GLN A 150 25.90 10.34 8.97
C GLN A 150 26.67 10.19 7.65
N SER A 151 27.52 9.17 7.49
CA SER A 151 28.26 8.95 6.24
C SER A 151 27.37 8.49 5.09
N VAL A 152 26.26 7.82 5.41
CA VAL A 152 25.26 7.31 4.44
C VAL A 152 23.91 8.01 4.56
N ASP A 153 23.65 8.68 5.67
CA ASP A 153 22.41 9.40 5.94
C ASP A 153 22.63 10.71 6.71
N PRO A 154 23.21 11.74 6.08
CA PRO A 154 23.50 13.01 6.74
C PRO A 154 22.25 13.79 7.18
N ALA A 155 21.08 13.51 6.59
CA ALA A 155 19.82 14.19 6.92
C ALA A 155 18.94 13.42 7.93
N GLY A 156 19.29 12.17 8.27
CA GLY A 156 18.54 11.37 9.24
C GLY A 156 17.27 10.73 8.68
N LEU A 157 17.19 10.49 7.36
CA LEU A 157 16.05 9.85 6.72
C LEU A 157 15.83 8.40 7.23
N ILE A 158 16.90 7.65 7.50
CA ILE A 158 16.81 6.29 8.04
C ILE A 158 16.15 6.33 9.42
N ASP A 159 16.52 7.28 10.28
CA ASP A 159 15.91 7.47 11.59
C ASP A 159 14.43 7.91 11.48
N ASP A 160 14.09 8.74 10.48
CA ASP A 160 12.70 9.11 10.19
C ASP A 160 11.86 7.90 9.79
N ILE A 161 12.36 7.07 8.87
CA ILE A 161 11.70 5.83 8.43
C ILE A 161 11.53 4.88 9.62
N TRP A 162 12.58 4.71 10.43
CA TRP A 162 12.56 3.83 11.60
C TRP A 162 11.47 4.25 12.58
N ARG A 163 11.46 5.53 12.99
CA ARG A 163 10.45 6.06 13.92
C ARG A 163 9.05 5.95 13.34
N GLN A 164 8.87 6.23 12.05
CA GLN A 164 7.57 6.13 11.40
C GLN A 164 7.07 4.69 11.33
N ALA A 165 7.95 3.72 11.09
CA ALA A 165 7.61 2.30 11.08
C ALA A 165 7.16 1.83 12.47
N GLU A 166 7.85 2.23 13.54
CA GLU A 166 7.43 1.96 14.92
C GLU A 166 6.04 2.53 15.21
N LEU A 167 5.77 3.79 14.84
CA LEU A 167 4.44 4.41 14.98
C LEU A 167 3.36 3.68 14.18
N CYS A 168 3.73 3.10 13.04
CA CYS A 168 2.85 2.31 12.19
C CYS A 168 2.76 0.83 12.59
N ASN A 169 3.41 0.40 13.68
CA ASN A 169 3.54 -1.00 14.08
C ASN A 169 4.06 -1.91 12.95
N LEU A 170 4.99 -1.39 12.14
CA LEU A 170 5.69 -2.15 11.11
C LEU A 170 7.02 -2.64 11.69
N PRO A 171 7.17 -3.96 11.92
CA PRO A 171 8.42 -4.49 12.44
C PRO A 171 9.53 -4.33 11.39
N ILE A 172 10.60 -3.66 11.79
CA ILE A 172 11.85 -3.58 11.02
C ILE A 172 12.83 -4.57 11.64
N GLU A 173 13.36 -5.46 10.81
CA GLU A 173 14.49 -6.32 11.22
C GLU A 173 15.81 -5.57 11.07
N SER A 174 16.01 -4.90 9.93
CA SER A 174 17.19 -4.09 9.65
C SER A 174 16.89 -2.97 8.64
N LEU A 175 17.72 -1.92 8.69
CA LEU A 175 17.83 -0.88 7.65
C LEU A 175 19.32 -0.63 7.40
N ASN A 176 19.72 -0.57 6.14
CA ASN A 176 21.12 -0.39 5.75
C ASN A 176 21.23 0.42 4.46
N SER A 177 22.39 1.03 4.24
CA SER A 177 22.76 1.47 2.90
C SER A 177 23.14 0.25 2.06
N GLU A 178 22.69 0.23 0.82
CA GLU A 178 23.03 -0.80 -0.16
C GLU A 178 23.95 -0.27 -1.25
N TYR A 179 24.37 -1.18 -2.13
CA TYR A 179 25.15 -0.87 -3.32
C TYR A 179 24.36 0.02 -4.31
N ASP A 180 25.03 1.02 -4.91
CA ASP A 180 24.46 1.99 -5.85
C ASP A 180 24.64 1.62 -7.34
#